data_AF-A4FV68-F1
#
_entry.id   AF-A4FV68-F1
#
_cell.length_a   1.000
_cell.length_b   1.000
_cell.length_c   1.000
_cell.angle_alpha   90.00
_cell.angle_beta   90.00
_cell.angle_gamma   90.00
#
_symmetry.space_group_name_H-M   'P 1'
#
loop_
_entity.id
_entity.type
_entity.pdbx_description
1 polymer ?
#
loop_
_entity_poly.entity_id
_entity_poly.type
_entity_poly.pdbx_seq_one_letter_code
_entity_poly.pdbx_strand_id
1 'polypeptide(L)'
;MSSAPTTPPSVDKVDGFSRKSVRKARQKRSQSSSQFRSQGKPIELTPLPLLKDVPSSEQPELFLKKLQQCCVIFDFMDTLSDLKMKEYKRSTLNELVDYITISRGCLTEQTYPEVVRMVSCNIFRTLPPSDSNEFDPEEDEPTLEASWPHLQLVYEFFIRFLESQEFQPSIAKKYIDQKFVLQLLELFDSEDPRERDYLKTVLHRIYGKFLGLRAFIRKQINNIFLRFVYETEHFNGVAELLEILGSIINGFALPLKAEHKQFLVKVLIPLHTVRSLSLFHAQLAYCIVQFLEKDPSLTEPVIRGLMKFWPKTCSQKEVMFLGELEEILDVIEPSQFVKIQEPLFKQIAKCVSSPHFQVAERALYYWNNEYIMSLIEENSNVILPIMFSSLYRISKEHWNPAIVALVYNVLKAFMEMNSTMFDELTATYKSDRQREKKKEKEREELWKKLEDLELKRGLRRDGIIPT
;
A
#
# COMPACT_ATOMS: atom_id res chain seq x y z
N MET A 1 -16.31 50.32 6.54
CA MET A 1 -16.78 50.59 7.91
C MET A 1 -17.07 49.26 8.60
N SER A 2 -16.86 49.19 9.91
CA SER A 2 -16.48 48.03 10.72
C SER A 2 -17.36 46.76 10.74
N SER A 3 -16.64 45.66 11.03
CA SER A 3 -16.96 44.52 11.91
C SER A 3 -18.09 43.54 11.55
N ALA A 4 -17.72 42.28 11.33
CA ALA A 4 -17.91 41.18 12.29
C ALA A 4 -17.20 39.88 11.79
N PRO A 5 -16.61 39.04 12.68
CA PRO A 5 -16.00 37.77 12.31
C PRO A 5 -17.04 36.64 12.31
N THR A 6 -17.00 35.73 11.35
CA THR A 6 -17.83 34.50 11.36
C THR A 6 -16.97 33.28 10.99
N THR A 7 -16.98 32.31 11.90
CA THR A 7 -16.35 30.99 11.84
C THR A 7 -16.91 30.13 10.70
N PRO A 8 -16.11 29.20 10.12
CA PRO A 8 -16.58 28.33 9.05
C PRO A 8 -17.53 27.24 9.61
N PRO A 9 -18.57 26.84 8.85
CA PRO A 9 -19.47 25.78 9.28
C PRO A 9 -18.83 24.40 9.13
N SER A 10 -19.11 23.54 10.10
CA SER A 10 -18.82 22.11 10.13
C SER A 10 -19.45 21.38 8.93
N VAL A 11 -18.68 20.51 8.29
CA VAL A 11 -19.11 19.65 7.20
C VAL A 11 -19.94 18.50 7.78
N ASP A 12 -21.26 18.67 7.77
CA ASP A 12 -22.21 17.60 8.01
C ASP A 12 -22.36 16.72 6.77
N LYS A 13 -22.43 15.42 7.06
CA LYS A 13 -22.54 14.24 6.20
C LYS A 13 -23.58 14.40 5.08
N VAL A 14 -23.19 14.08 3.86
CA VAL A 14 -24.12 13.75 2.77
C VAL A 14 -23.71 12.39 2.20
N ASP A 15 -24.33 11.34 2.73
CA ASP A 15 -24.30 9.99 2.18
C ASP A 15 -25.04 9.95 0.84
N GLY A 16 -24.29 9.72 -0.24
CA GLY A 16 -24.79 9.49 -1.59
C GLY A 16 -24.92 8.00 -1.89
N PHE A 17 -26.15 7.49 -1.77
CA PHE A 17 -26.72 6.39 -2.56
C PHE A 17 -25.78 5.26 -3.08
N SER A 18 -25.68 4.18 -2.30
CA SER A 18 -25.70 2.82 -2.85
C SER A 18 -26.64 1.95 -2.03
N ARG A 19 -27.92 1.90 -2.43
CA ARG A 19 -28.86 0.87 -1.99
C ARG A 19 -28.76 -0.30 -2.98
N LYS A 20 -27.81 -1.20 -2.78
CA LYS A 20 -27.87 -2.56 -3.34
C LYS A 20 -27.48 -3.60 -2.29
N SER A 21 -28.51 -4.30 -1.82
CA SER A 21 -28.48 -5.66 -1.26
C SER A 21 -27.80 -5.88 0.10
N VAL A 22 -28.50 -5.51 1.17
CA VAL A 22 -28.42 -6.23 2.45
C VAL A 22 -28.99 -7.64 2.23
N ARG A 23 -28.15 -8.56 1.75
CA ARG A 23 -28.37 -10.00 1.95
C ARG A 23 -27.51 -10.39 3.13
N LYS A 24 -28.15 -10.67 4.27
CA LYS A 24 -27.55 -11.44 5.37
C LYS A 24 -26.91 -12.71 4.79
N ALA A 25 -25.60 -12.68 4.58
CA ALA A 25 -24.84 -13.89 4.34
C ALA A 25 -24.94 -14.73 5.62
N ARG A 26 -25.57 -15.91 5.53
CA ARG A 26 -25.49 -16.90 6.60
C ARG A 26 -24.00 -17.18 6.80
N GLN A 27 -23.47 -16.89 8.00
CA GLN A 27 -22.18 -17.42 8.45
C GLN A 27 -22.18 -18.94 8.20
N LYS A 28 -21.54 -19.37 7.11
CA LYS A 28 -21.19 -20.78 6.92
C LYS A 28 -19.98 -21.01 7.81
N ARG A 29 -20.02 -22.08 8.61
CA ARG A 29 -18.90 -22.52 9.45
C ARG A 29 -17.61 -22.52 8.60
N SER A 30 -16.63 -21.70 8.97
CA SER A 30 -15.31 -21.77 8.36
C SER A 30 -14.76 -23.20 8.51
N GLN A 31 -14.13 -23.70 7.45
CA GLN A 31 -13.66 -25.09 7.44
C GLN A 31 -12.46 -25.22 8.39
N SER A 32 -12.60 -26.09 9.40
CA SER A 32 -11.53 -26.44 10.35
C SER A 32 -10.29 -26.95 9.59
N SER A 33 -9.11 -26.42 9.94
CA SER A 33 -7.81 -26.81 9.35
C SER A 33 -7.58 -28.32 9.42
N SER A 34 -6.96 -28.89 8.39
CA SER A 34 -6.60 -30.31 8.37
C SER A 34 -5.68 -30.72 9.53
N GLN A 35 -5.01 -29.75 10.17
CA GLN A 35 -4.18 -29.98 11.37
C GLN A 35 -4.98 -30.57 12.54
N PHE A 36 -6.27 -30.22 12.67
CA PHE A 36 -7.11 -30.71 13.76
C PHE A 36 -7.53 -32.18 13.57
N ARG A 37 -7.63 -32.66 12.33
CA ARG A 37 -8.06 -34.05 12.03
C ARG A 37 -7.04 -35.12 12.48
N SER A 38 -5.81 -34.74 12.79
CA SER A 38 -4.74 -35.68 13.16
C SER A 38 -4.81 -36.15 14.62
N GLN A 39 -5.63 -35.54 15.50
CA GLN A 39 -5.59 -35.82 16.93
C GLN A 39 -6.84 -36.59 17.38
N GLY A 40 -6.95 -37.86 16.98
CA GLY A 40 -8.05 -38.75 17.35
C GLY A 40 -8.02 -39.31 18.78
N LYS A 41 -7.13 -38.80 19.65
CA LYS A 41 -7.07 -39.16 21.07
C LYS A 41 -7.32 -37.91 21.93
N PRO A 42 -8.03 -38.03 23.07
CA PRO A 42 -8.19 -36.91 23.99
C PRO A 42 -6.82 -36.36 24.37
N ILE A 43 -6.66 -35.06 24.13
CA ILE A 43 -5.43 -34.33 24.33
C ILE A 43 -5.35 -33.99 25.83
N GLU A 44 -4.64 -34.81 26.61
CA GLU A 44 -4.39 -34.50 28.02
C GLU A 44 -3.03 -33.83 28.18
N LEU A 45 -3.03 -32.53 28.48
CA LEU A 45 -1.84 -31.84 28.96
C LEU A 45 -1.60 -32.20 30.42
N THR A 46 -0.42 -32.73 30.75
CA THR A 46 -0.02 -32.99 32.14
C THR A 46 0.23 -31.67 32.87
N PRO A 47 -0.47 -31.35 33.97
CA PRO A 47 -0.18 -30.14 34.74
C PRO A 47 1.27 -30.15 35.26
N LEU A 48 2.01 -29.09 34.96
CA LEU A 48 3.39 -28.85 35.39
C LEU A 48 3.42 -27.73 36.44
N PRO A 49 4.36 -27.75 37.41
CA PRO A 49 4.49 -26.68 38.40
C PRO A 49 4.77 -25.32 37.73
N LEU A 50 4.51 -24.22 38.44
CA LEU A 50 4.88 -22.89 37.98
C LEU A 50 6.41 -22.71 38.05
N LEU A 51 7.00 -22.02 37.08
CA LEU A 51 8.43 -21.71 36.99
C LEU A 51 8.93 -20.93 38.21
N LYS A 52 8.08 -20.08 38.79
CA LYS A 52 8.38 -19.32 40.02
C LYS A 52 8.41 -20.19 41.29
N ASP A 53 7.79 -21.36 41.26
CA ASP A 53 7.65 -22.24 42.43
C ASP A 53 8.76 -23.30 42.50
N VAL A 54 9.62 -23.40 41.48
CA VAL A 54 10.76 -24.34 41.43
C VAL A 54 12.10 -23.63 41.62
N PRO A 55 13.12 -24.29 42.19
CA PRO A 55 14.46 -23.73 42.31
C PRO A 55 15.04 -23.33 40.95
N SER A 56 15.85 -22.27 40.91
CA SER A 56 16.46 -21.74 39.68
C SER A 56 17.28 -22.77 38.89
N SER A 57 17.79 -23.82 39.54
CA SER A 57 18.49 -24.94 38.90
C SER A 57 17.58 -25.85 38.06
N GLU A 58 16.29 -25.95 38.40
CA GLU A 58 15.31 -26.82 37.72
C GLU A 58 14.49 -26.07 36.66
N GLN A 59 14.47 -24.73 36.73
CA GLN A 59 13.72 -23.89 35.80
C GLN A 59 14.05 -24.14 34.31
N PRO A 60 15.33 -24.32 33.89
CA PRO A 60 15.63 -24.55 32.48
C PRO A 60 14.99 -25.84 31.92
N GLU A 61 15.03 -26.94 32.68
CA GLU A 61 14.41 -28.21 32.24
C GLU A 61 12.88 -28.10 32.22
N LEU A 62 12.30 -27.46 33.23
CA LEU A 62 10.85 -27.21 33.29
C LEU A 62 10.39 -26.31 32.14
N PHE A 63 11.18 -25.30 31.78
CA PHE A 63 10.92 -24.41 30.65
C PHE A 63 10.84 -25.19 29.33
N LEU A 64 11.79 -26.11 29.07
CA LEU A 64 11.76 -26.98 27.89
C LEU A 64 10.52 -27.89 27.88
N LYS A 65 10.15 -28.47 29.02
CA LYS A 65 8.93 -29.31 29.14
C LYS A 65 7.65 -28.51 28.85
N LYS A 66 7.57 -27.27 29.33
CA LYS A 66 6.44 -26.37 29.05
C LYS A 66 6.37 -25.98 27.57
N LEU A 67 7.51 -25.67 26.92
CA LEU A 67 7.56 -25.44 25.46
C LEU A 67 7.04 -26.66 24.68
N GLN A 68 7.42 -27.86 25.10
CA GLN A 68 6.94 -29.12 24.50
C GLN A 68 5.43 -29.27 24.63
N GLN A 69 4.86 -29.01 25.81
CA GLN A 69 3.41 -29.04 26.01
C GLN A 69 2.67 -28.01 25.16
N CYS A 70 3.22 -26.81 24.99
CA CYS A 70 2.61 -25.76 24.18
C CYS A 70 2.58 -26.07 22.66
N CYS A 71 3.23 -27.15 22.20
CA CYS A 71 3.16 -27.61 20.81
C CYS A 71 1.84 -28.31 20.46
N VAL A 72 1.08 -28.70 21.48
CA VAL A 72 -0.24 -29.30 21.32
C VAL A 72 -1.24 -28.26 20.83
N ILE A 73 -1.91 -28.53 19.72
CA ILE A 73 -2.86 -27.63 19.06
C ILE A 73 -4.30 -28.01 19.40
N PHE A 74 -5.12 -27.03 19.76
CA PHE A 74 -6.54 -27.21 20.12
C PHE A 74 -7.45 -26.63 19.04
N ASP A 75 -8.54 -27.32 18.72
CA ASP A 75 -9.54 -26.81 17.78
C ASP A 75 -10.42 -25.74 18.45
N PHE A 76 -10.30 -24.49 18.00
CA PHE A 76 -11.13 -23.37 18.47
C PHE A 76 -12.46 -23.22 17.70
N MET A 77 -12.64 -23.96 16.59
CA MET A 77 -13.90 -24.00 15.85
C MET A 77 -15.00 -24.73 16.63
N ASP A 78 -14.61 -25.70 17.46
CA ASP A 78 -15.46 -26.20 18.53
C ASP A 78 -15.23 -25.35 19.78
N THR A 79 -16.15 -24.42 20.02
CA THR A 79 -16.04 -23.45 21.12
C THR A 79 -16.26 -24.07 22.50
N LEU A 80 -16.76 -25.30 22.58
CA LEU A 80 -17.10 -25.97 23.85
C LEU A 80 -16.14 -27.12 24.20
N SER A 81 -15.30 -27.57 23.25
CA SER A 81 -14.29 -28.59 23.50
C SER A 81 -13.10 -28.07 24.30
N ASP A 82 -12.52 -28.95 25.11
CA ASP A 82 -11.20 -28.78 25.75
C ASP A 82 -11.00 -27.48 26.53
N LEU A 83 -12.07 -26.83 27.02
CA LEU A 83 -12.00 -25.51 27.66
C LEU A 83 -10.93 -25.42 28.75
N LYS A 84 -10.86 -26.45 29.61
CA LYS A 84 -9.86 -26.54 30.68
C LYS A 84 -8.43 -26.62 30.13
N MET A 85 -8.22 -27.39 29.07
CA MET A 85 -6.89 -27.58 28.47
C MET A 85 -6.47 -26.38 27.62
N LYS A 86 -7.42 -25.75 26.91
CA LYS A 86 -7.24 -24.45 26.24
C LYS A 86 -6.81 -23.38 27.24
N GLU A 87 -7.49 -23.29 28.38
CA GLU A 87 -7.13 -22.35 29.44
C GLU A 87 -5.77 -22.66 30.06
N TYR A 88 -5.48 -23.92 30.33
CA TYR A 88 -4.19 -24.35 30.87
C TYR A 88 -3.03 -24.00 29.92
N LYS A 89 -3.18 -24.26 28.60
CA LYS A 89 -2.19 -23.84 27.60
C LYS A 89 -2.05 -22.32 27.55
N ARG A 90 -3.15 -21.57 27.61
CA ARG A 90 -3.12 -20.10 27.65
C ARG A 90 -2.30 -19.58 28.84
N SER A 91 -2.59 -20.07 30.04
CA SER A 91 -1.85 -19.70 31.26
C SER A 91 -0.37 -20.09 31.18
N THR A 92 -0.06 -21.26 30.61
CA THR A 92 1.33 -21.71 30.41
C THR A 92 2.06 -20.80 29.42
N LEU A 93 1.45 -20.45 28.28
CA LEU A 93 2.05 -19.53 27.31
C LEU A 93 2.30 -18.14 27.92
N ASN A 94 1.37 -17.62 28.71
CA ASN A 94 1.56 -16.34 29.41
C ASN A 94 2.76 -16.41 30.37
N GLU A 95 2.86 -17.48 31.15
CA GLU A 95 3.99 -17.72 32.03
C GLU A 95 5.33 -17.80 31.26
N LEU A 96 5.34 -18.42 30.08
CA LEU A 96 6.53 -18.48 29.22
C LEU A 96 6.95 -17.10 28.70
N VAL A 97 5.99 -16.22 28.37
CA VAL A 97 6.23 -14.83 27.97
C VAL A 97 6.85 -14.04 29.12
N ASP A 98 6.32 -14.18 30.33
CA ASP A 98 6.85 -13.52 31.52
C ASP A 98 8.26 -14.02 31.83
N TYR A 99 8.46 -15.34 31.80
CA TYR A 99 9.73 -15.99 32.10
C TYR A 99 10.86 -15.55 31.16
N ILE A 100 10.62 -15.55 29.84
CA ILE A 100 11.65 -15.16 28.86
C ILE A 100 11.97 -13.66 28.90
N THR A 101 11.02 -12.84 29.36
CA THR A 101 11.20 -11.39 29.46
C THR A 101 12.08 -11.02 30.68
N ILE A 102 11.92 -11.74 31.80
CA ILE A 102 12.56 -11.38 33.08
C ILE A 102 13.84 -12.18 33.34
N SER A 103 13.88 -13.45 32.94
CA SER A 103 14.93 -14.39 33.34
C SER A 103 16.19 -14.26 32.49
N ARG A 104 17.33 -14.11 33.17
CA ARG A 104 18.66 -14.14 32.53
C ARG A 104 19.20 -15.56 32.44
N GLY A 105 19.93 -15.86 31.38
CA GLY A 105 20.55 -17.16 31.12
C GLY A 105 19.58 -18.26 30.67
N CYS A 106 18.33 -17.95 30.38
CA CYS A 106 17.33 -18.95 29.97
C CYS A 106 17.54 -19.47 28.52
N LEU A 107 18.27 -18.71 27.69
CA LEU A 107 18.51 -19.04 26.28
C LEU A 107 19.79 -19.89 26.09
N THR A 108 19.69 -21.17 26.46
CA THR A 108 20.74 -22.17 26.20
C THR A 108 20.68 -22.70 24.76
N GLU A 109 21.72 -23.38 24.27
CA GLU A 109 21.71 -23.98 22.91
C GLU A 109 20.54 -24.95 22.69
N GLN A 110 20.10 -25.66 23.73
CA GLN A 110 18.97 -26.60 23.70
C GLN A 110 17.62 -25.89 23.63
N THR A 111 17.55 -24.63 24.08
CA THR A 111 16.33 -23.83 24.07
C THR A 111 15.89 -23.46 22.65
N TYR A 112 16.85 -23.13 21.77
CA TYR A 112 16.57 -22.67 20.39
C TYR A 112 15.71 -23.64 19.56
N PRO A 113 16.05 -24.94 19.42
CA PRO A 113 15.23 -25.86 18.64
C PRO A 113 13.81 -26.02 19.22
N GLU A 114 13.67 -26.05 20.55
CA GLU A 114 12.36 -26.20 21.19
C GLU A 114 11.47 -24.97 21.01
N VAL A 115 12.05 -23.77 21.09
CA VAL A 115 11.34 -22.52 20.79
C VAL A 115 10.88 -22.50 19.34
N VAL A 116 11.79 -22.74 18.39
CA VAL A 116 11.44 -22.73 16.96
C VAL A 116 10.40 -23.79 16.63
N ARG A 117 10.50 -24.98 17.22
CA ARG A 117 9.51 -26.06 17.07
C ARG A 117 8.14 -25.65 17.63
N MET A 118 8.10 -25.10 18.84
CA MET A 118 6.86 -24.63 19.46
C MET A 118 6.18 -23.55 18.62
N VAL A 119 6.93 -22.55 18.17
CA VAL A 119 6.41 -21.50 17.30
C VAL A 119 5.90 -22.10 15.98
N SER A 120 6.72 -22.91 15.31
CA SER A 120 6.38 -23.51 14.01
C SER A 120 5.11 -24.37 14.06
N CYS A 121 4.94 -25.18 15.11
CA CYS A 121 3.76 -26.04 15.28
C CYS A 121 2.47 -25.22 15.46
N ASN A 122 2.56 -24.03 16.05
CA ASN A 122 1.40 -23.19 16.34
C ASN A 122 1.05 -22.24 15.18
N ILE A 123 2.04 -21.58 14.55
CA ILE A 123 1.77 -20.52 13.57
C ILE A 123 1.64 -21.07 12.14
N PHE A 124 2.48 -22.05 11.75
CA PHE A 124 2.53 -22.50 10.36
C PHE A 124 1.36 -23.43 10.06
N ARG A 125 0.38 -22.88 9.37
CA ARG A 125 -0.84 -23.56 8.92
C ARG A 125 -1.22 -23.06 7.54
N THR A 126 -1.97 -23.86 6.81
CA THR A 126 -2.65 -23.37 5.60
C THR A 126 -3.76 -22.42 6.05
N LEU A 127 -3.76 -21.21 5.50
CA LEU A 127 -4.80 -20.23 5.76
C LEU A 127 -6.15 -20.72 5.20
N PRO A 128 -7.28 -20.41 5.86
CA PRO A 128 -8.60 -20.77 5.35
C PRO A 128 -8.83 -20.10 3.98
N PRO A 129 -9.63 -20.72 3.08
CA PRO A 129 -10.00 -20.09 1.83
C PRO A 129 -10.84 -18.82 2.09
N SER A 130 -10.61 -17.77 1.32
CA SER A 130 -11.43 -16.55 1.38
C SER A 130 -12.86 -16.81 0.89
N ASP A 131 -13.83 -16.22 1.57
CA ASP A 131 -15.26 -16.48 1.38
C ASP A 131 -15.88 -15.71 0.19
N SER A 132 -15.19 -14.72 -0.40
CA SER A 132 -15.73 -13.87 -1.48
C SER A 132 -15.16 -14.20 -2.87
N ASN A 133 -16.05 -14.39 -3.85
CA ASN A 133 -15.69 -14.45 -5.29
C ASN A 133 -15.60 -13.04 -5.92
N GLU A 134 -16.21 -12.05 -5.28
CA GLU A 134 -16.15 -10.63 -5.62
C GLU A 134 -15.48 -9.94 -4.44
N PHE A 135 -14.14 -10.01 -4.38
CA PHE A 135 -13.34 -9.42 -3.33
C PHE A 135 -13.36 -7.89 -3.47
N ASP A 136 -13.99 -7.21 -2.51
CA ASP A 136 -13.84 -5.78 -2.31
C ASP A 136 -13.15 -5.55 -0.95
N PRO A 137 -11.82 -5.40 -0.94
CA PRO A 137 -11.08 -5.29 0.31
C PRO A 137 -11.40 -4.03 1.13
N GLU A 138 -12.06 -3.03 0.53
CA GLU A 138 -12.51 -1.86 1.29
C GLU A 138 -13.81 -2.13 2.06
N GLU A 139 -14.65 -3.05 1.58
CA GLU A 139 -15.97 -3.36 2.18
C GLU A 139 -15.99 -4.69 2.97
N ASP A 140 -15.12 -5.65 2.62
CA ASP A 140 -15.12 -6.99 3.22
C ASP A 140 -14.70 -6.94 4.71
N GLU A 141 -15.57 -7.44 5.60
CA GLU A 141 -15.24 -7.58 7.02
C GLU A 141 -14.16 -8.67 7.22
N PRO A 142 -13.05 -8.38 7.93
CA PRO A 142 -11.96 -9.33 8.05
C PRO A 142 -12.36 -10.57 8.87
N THR A 143 -12.05 -11.77 8.37
CA THR A 143 -12.22 -13.00 9.13
C THR A 143 -11.18 -13.09 10.25
N LEU A 144 -11.64 -12.98 11.50
CA LEU A 144 -10.77 -13.10 12.67
C LEU A 144 -10.39 -14.55 12.96
N GLU A 145 -9.15 -14.77 13.35
CA GLU A 145 -8.64 -16.11 13.67
C GLU A 145 -9.19 -16.62 15.01
N ALA A 146 -9.89 -17.76 14.98
CA ALA A 146 -10.55 -18.32 16.16
C ALA A 146 -9.56 -18.74 17.27
N SER A 147 -8.36 -19.18 16.89
CA SER A 147 -7.29 -19.58 17.81
C SER A 147 -6.44 -18.42 18.35
N TRP A 148 -6.84 -17.17 18.07
CA TRP A 148 -6.13 -15.95 18.49
C TRP A 148 -5.70 -15.93 19.96
N PRO A 149 -6.50 -16.39 20.95
CA PRO A 149 -6.07 -16.39 22.36
C PRO A 149 -4.79 -17.18 22.64
N HIS A 150 -4.45 -18.17 21.80
CA HIS A 150 -3.17 -18.88 21.88
C HIS A 150 -2.13 -18.24 20.96
N LEU A 151 -2.51 -17.93 19.72
CA LEU A 151 -1.56 -17.39 18.73
C LEU A 151 -0.95 -16.07 19.17
N GLN A 152 -1.73 -15.17 19.77
CA GLN A 152 -1.23 -13.90 20.29
C GLN A 152 -0.04 -14.11 21.24
N LEU A 153 -0.18 -15.02 22.20
CA LEU A 153 0.87 -15.33 23.17
C LEU A 153 2.08 -16.01 22.54
N VAL A 154 1.87 -16.86 21.52
CA VAL A 154 2.96 -17.48 20.76
C VAL A 154 3.77 -16.43 20.00
N TYR A 155 3.09 -15.48 19.34
CA TYR A 155 3.76 -14.38 18.64
C TYR A 155 4.48 -13.44 19.61
N GLU A 156 3.86 -13.07 20.72
CA GLU A 156 4.50 -12.25 21.76
C GLU A 156 5.74 -12.94 22.34
N PHE A 157 5.63 -14.23 22.68
CA PHE A 157 6.76 -15.03 23.12
C PHE A 157 7.90 -15.02 22.10
N PHE A 158 7.58 -15.21 20.81
CA PHE A 158 8.60 -15.25 19.76
C PHE A 158 9.26 -13.89 19.54
N ILE A 159 8.51 -12.78 19.62
CA ILE A 159 9.08 -11.43 19.58
C ILE A 159 10.03 -11.23 20.76
N ARG A 160 9.63 -11.57 21.99
CA ARG A 160 10.50 -11.43 23.17
C ARG A 160 11.76 -12.29 23.07
N PHE A 161 11.63 -13.51 22.53
CA PHE A 161 12.77 -14.37 22.22
C PHE A 161 13.73 -13.72 21.22
N LEU A 162 13.21 -13.16 20.12
CA LEU A 162 14.02 -12.50 19.10
C LEU A 162 14.61 -11.17 19.61
N GLU A 163 13.95 -10.45 20.50
CA GLU A 163 14.38 -9.15 21.05
C GLU A 163 15.32 -9.28 22.26
N SER A 164 15.39 -10.45 22.88
CA SER A 164 16.29 -10.72 24.01
C SER A 164 17.74 -10.31 23.68
N GLN A 165 18.39 -9.67 24.65
CA GLN A 165 19.81 -9.28 24.56
C GLN A 165 20.73 -10.52 24.55
N GLU A 166 20.26 -11.65 25.07
CA GLU A 166 20.99 -12.92 25.11
C GLU A 166 20.81 -13.74 23.81
N PHE A 167 19.98 -13.27 22.88
CA PHE A 167 19.72 -13.96 21.62
C PHE A 167 20.98 -14.00 20.74
N GLN A 168 21.36 -15.20 20.31
CA GLN A 168 22.55 -15.46 19.49
C GLN A 168 22.15 -15.90 18.08
N PRO A 169 22.26 -15.03 17.05
CA PRO A 169 21.92 -15.38 15.67
C PRO A 169 22.76 -16.54 15.11
N SER A 170 23.98 -16.74 15.61
CA SER A 170 24.89 -17.82 15.21
C SER A 170 24.37 -19.22 15.54
N ILE A 171 23.59 -19.36 16.62
CA ILE A 171 22.92 -20.61 17.00
C ILE A 171 21.59 -20.71 16.27
N ALA A 172 20.78 -19.65 16.33
CA ALA A 172 19.43 -19.63 15.78
C ALA A 172 19.38 -19.90 14.26
N LYS A 173 20.41 -19.51 13.50
CA LYS A 173 20.47 -19.72 12.04
C LYS A 173 20.41 -21.19 11.61
N LYS A 174 20.65 -22.14 12.53
CA LYS A 174 20.51 -23.59 12.27
C LYS A 174 19.04 -24.02 12.17
N TYR A 175 18.12 -23.22 12.72
CA TYR A 175 16.70 -23.54 12.86
C TYR A 175 15.78 -22.52 12.16
N ILE A 176 16.21 -21.26 12.09
CA ILE A 176 15.56 -20.20 11.31
C ILE A 176 16.27 -20.13 9.96
N ASP A 177 15.84 -20.99 9.03
CA ASP A 177 16.39 -21.12 7.69
C ASP A 177 15.47 -20.47 6.62
N GLN A 178 15.80 -20.69 5.35
CA GLN A 178 14.98 -20.18 4.24
C GLN A 178 13.57 -20.78 4.21
N LYS A 179 13.41 -22.04 4.66
CA LYS A 179 12.12 -22.71 4.71
C LYS A 179 11.23 -22.07 5.79
N PHE A 180 11.79 -21.82 6.97
CA PHE A 180 11.09 -21.09 8.04
C PHE A 180 10.60 -19.73 7.55
N VAL A 181 11.47 -18.97 6.87
CA VAL A 181 11.11 -17.65 6.32
C VAL A 181 10.02 -17.75 5.26
N LEU A 182 10.06 -18.76 4.38
CA LEU A 182 9.04 -18.94 3.35
C LEU A 182 7.67 -19.21 3.98
N GLN A 183 7.59 -20.13 4.94
CA GLN A 183 6.33 -20.42 5.65
C GLN A 183 5.84 -19.22 6.46
N LEU A 184 6.74 -18.42 7.03
CA LEU A 184 6.38 -17.17 7.70
C LEU A 184 5.81 -16.13 6.73
N LEU A 185 6.37 -16.02 5.52
CA LEU A 185 5.89 -15.10 4.49
C LEU A 185 4.51 -15.50 3.94
N GLU A 186 4.21 -16.80 3.86
CA GLU A 186 2.88 -17.28 3.46
C GLU A 186 1.78 -16.82 4.43
N LEU A 187 2.09 -16.66 5.72
CA LEU A 187 1.12 -16.21 6.73
C LEU A 187 0.74 -14.73 6.59
N PHE A 188 1.50 -13.91 5.85
CA PHE A 188 1.12 -12.50 5.61
C PHE A 188 -0.18 -12.37 4.82
N ASP A 189 -0.65 -13.44 4.18
CA ASP A 189 -1.95 -13.46 3.52
C ASP A 189 -3.13 -13.68 4.50
N SER A 190 -2.88 -13.73 5.82
CA SER A 190 -3.92 -13.85 6.83
C SER A 190 -4.90 -12.68 6.75
N GLU A 191 -6.20 -12.95 6.76
CA GLU A 191 -7.25 -11.93 6.79
C GLU A 191 -7.26 -11.15 8.11
N ASP A 192 -6.75 -11.74 9.20
CA ASP A 192 -6.69 -11.10 10.52
C ASP A 192 -5.56 -10.06 10.59
N PRO A 193 -5.86 -8.75 10.64
CA PRO A 193 -4.85 -7.71 10.67
C PRO A 193 -3.94 -7.78 11.91
N ARG A 194 -4.43 -8.37 13.01
CA ARG A 194 -3.64 -8.54 14.22
C ARG A 194 -2.50 -9.52 13.97
N GLU A 195 -2.76 -10.62 13.27
CA GLU A 195 -1.73 -11.59 12.90
C GLU A 195 -0.67 -10.95 12.00
N ARG A 196 -1.11 -10.18 10.99
CA ARG A 196 -0.20 -9.48 10.08
C ARG A 196 0.71 -8.47 10.79
N ASP A 197 0.21 -7.75 11.79
CA ASP A 197 1.02 -6.80 12.56
C ASP A 197 2.12 -7.49 13.40
N TYR A 198 1.81 -8.65 14.00
CA TYR A 198 2.82 -9.48 14.67
C TYR A 198 3.84 -10.05 13.67
N LEU A 199 3.38 -10.58 12.53
CA LEU A 199 4.24 -11.09 11.47
C LEU A 199 5.19 -10.00 10.94
N LYS A 200 4.69 -8.77 10.76
CA LYS A 200 5.47 -7.59 10.39
C LYS A 200 6.66 -7.40 11.32
N THR A 201 6.38 -7.39 12.62
CA THR A 201 7.41 -7.21 13.66
C THR A 201 8.41 -8.37 13.65
N VAL A 202 7.93 -9.61 13.61
CA VAL A 202 8.77 -10.82 13.59
C VAL A 202 9.70 -10.82 12.36
N LEU A 203 9.16 -10.61 11.17
CA LEU A 203 9.95 -10.62 9.93
C LEU A 203 10.98 -9.49 9.91
N HIS A 204 10.61 -8.28 10.39
CA HIS A 204 11.55 -7.17 10.51
C HIS A 204 12.71 -7.51 11.46
N ARG A 205 12.45 -8.12 12.62
CA ARG A 205 13.51 -8.57 13.55
C ARG A 205 14.39 -9.64 12.93
N ILE A 206 13.82 -10.62 12.22
CA ILE A 206 14.59 -11.64 11.50
C ILE A 206 15.49 -10.99 10.44
N TYR A 207 14.96 -10.08 9.63
CA TYR A 207 15.75 -9.35 8.62
C TYR A 207 16.92 -8.56 9.23
N GLY A 208 16.66 -7.92 10.38
CA GLY A 208 17.66 -7.17 11.14
C GLY A 208 18.80 -8.07 11.64
N LYS A 209 18.46 -9.19 12.29
CA LYS A 209 19.42 -10.07 12.99
C LYS A 209 20.12 -11.08 12.09
N PHE A 210 19.53 -11.50 10.99
CA PHE A 210 20.08 -12.54 10.10
C PHE A 210 20.54 -11.97 8.76
N LEU A 211 21.78 -11.49 8.71
CA LEU A 211 22.38 -10.92 7.48
C LEU A 211 22.31 -11.88 6.27
N GLY A 212 22.51 -13.19 6.50
CA GLY A 212 22.47 -14.22 5.46
C GLY A 212 21.09 -14.48 4.86
N LEU A 213 20.01 -14.07 5.53
CA LEU A 213 18.62 -14.23 5.04
C LEU A 213 18.13 -12.99 4.27
N ARG A 214 18.82 -11.84 4.35
CA ARG A 214 18.34 -10.58 3.78
C ARG A 214 18.07 -10.65 2.27
N ALA A 215 18.99 -11.22 1.50
CA ALA A 215 18.83 -11.37 0.06
C ALA A 215 17.65 -12.29 -0.29
N PHE A 216 17.48 -13.38 0.47
CA PHE A 216 16.37 -14.31 0.30
C PHE A 216 15.03 -13.63 0.61
N ILE A 217 14.91 -12.94 1.75
CA ILE A 217 13.69 -12.22 2.15
C ILE A 217 13.29 -11.21 1.06
N ARG A 218 14.22 -10.35 0.60
CA ARG A 218 13.93 -9.37 -0.46
C ARG A 218 13.47 -10.06 -1.75
N LYS A 219 14.09 -11.17 -2.13
CA LYS A 219 13.70 -11.94 -3.32
C LYS A 219 12.29 -12.52 -3.18
N GLN A 220 11.94 -13.08 -2.02
CA GLN A 220 10.61 -13.66 -1.82
C GLN A 220 9.52 -12.58 -1.75
N ILE A 221 9.75 -11.46 -1.09
CA ILE A 221 8.82 -10.32 -1.10
C ILE A 221 8.61 -9.81 -2.54
N ASN A 222 9.69 -9.72 -3.33
CA ASN A 222 9.58 -9.37 -4.75
C ASN A 222 8.70 -10.36 -5.52
N ASN A 223 8.90 -11.68 -5.33
CA ASN A 223 8.04 -12.69 -5.97
C ASN A 223 6.56 -12.54 -5.57
N ILE A 224 6.28 -12.28 -4.28
CA ILE A 224 4.92 -12.04 -3.78
C ILE A 224 4.30 -10.84 -4.49
N PHE A 225 5.02 -9.72 -4.59
CA PHE A 225 4.53 -8.52 -5.26
C PHE A 225 4.34 -8.71 -6.76
N LEU A 226 5.24 -9.41 -7.45
CA LEU A 226 5.07 -9.71 -8.87
C LEU A 226 3.83 -10.58 -9.12
N ARG A 227 3.62 -11.61 -8.30
CA ARG A 227 2.41 -12.45 -8.37
C ARG A 227 1.16 -11.63 -8.08
N PHE A 228 1.19 -10.79 -7.05
CA PHE A 228 0.09 -9.90 -6.70
C PHE A 228 -0.28 -8.96 -7.86
N VAL A 229 0.69 -8.28 -8.47
CA VAL A 229 0.44 -7.29 -9.53
C VAL A 229 0.00 -7.96 -10.84
N TYR A 230 0.60 -9.08 -11.23
CA TYR A 230 0.44 -9.63 -12.59
C TYR A 230 -0.42 -10.88 -12.68
N GLU A 231 -0.71 -11.57 -11.58
CA GLU A 231 -1.40 -12.86 -11.59
C GLU A 231 -2.71 -12.85 -10.78
N THR A 232 -2.66 -12.44 -9.50
CA THR A 232 -3.81 -12.66 -8.59
C THR A 232 -4.61 -11.41 -8.25
N GLU A 233 -4.00 -10.23 -8.24
CA GLU A 233 -4.55 -8.99 -7.64
C GLU A 233 -5.12 -9.18 -6.21
N HIS A 234 -4.70 -10.24 -5.52
CA HIS A 234 -5.14 -10.59 -4.18
C HIS A 234 -3.94 -11.03 -3.34
N PHE A 235 -3.72 -10.29 -2.25
CA PHE A 235 -2.80 -10.60 -1.15
C PHE A 235 -3.09 -9.61 0.00
N ASN A 236 -3.38 -10.11 1.21
CA ASN A 236 -3.84 -9.25 2.30
C ASN A 236 -2.73 -8.40 2.95
N GLY A 237 -1.48 -8.90 2.94
CA GLY A 237 -0.35 -8.32 3.68
C GLY A 237 0.53 -7.33 2.91
N VAL A 238 0.04 -6.70 1.84
CA VAL A 238 0.86 -5.79 1.02
C VAL A 238 1.33 -4.58 1.83
N ALA A 239 0.44 -3.97 2.62
CA ALA A 239 0.75 -2.80 3.44
C ALA A 239 1.86 -3.10 4.45
N GLU A 240 1.74 -4.20 5.19
CA GLU A 240 2.70 -4.60 6.22
C GLU A 240 4.07 -4.95 5.62
N LEU A 241 4.10 -5.61 4.45
CA LEU A 241 5.36 -5.86 3.75
C LEU A 241 6.02 -4.55 3.26
N LEU A 242 5.23 -3.58 2.81
CA LEU A 242 5.73 -2.26 2.42
C LEU A 242 6.27 -1.46 3.62
N GLU A 243 5.65 -1.53 4.80
CA GLU A 243 6.19 -0.91 6.02
C GLU A 243 7.60 -1.44 6.35
N ILE A 244 7.79 -2.76 6.27
CA ILE A 244 9.11 -3.39 6.50
C ILE A 244 10.09 -2.90 5.43
N LEU A 245 9.67 -2.88 4.16
CA LEU A 245 10.52 -2.42 3.07
C LEU A 245 10.90 -0.95 3.22
N GLY A 246 10.01 -0.07 3.67
CA GLY A 246 10.30 1.33 3.95
C GLY A 246 11.46 1.47 4.94
N SER A 247 11.43 0.71 6.04
CA SER A 247 12.53 0.66 7.01
C SER A 247 13.83 0.10 6.40
N ILE A 248 13.72 -0.95 5.57
CA ILE A 248 14.87 -1.55 4.87
C ILE A 248 15.52 -0.57 3.89
N ILE A 249 14.72 0.16 3.11
CA ILE A 249 15.17 1.12 2.10
C ILE A 249 15.90 2.28 2.77
N ASN A 250 15.36 2.80 3.88
CA ASN A 250 16.05 3.82 4.67
C ASN A 250 17.42 3.31 5.19
N GLY A 251 17.55 2.02 5.48
CA GLY A 251 18.82 1.39 5.88
C GLY A 251 19.80 1.07 4.74
N PHE A 252 19.49 1.38 3.47
CA PHE A 252 20.40 1.08 2.36
C PHE A 252 21.67 1.92 2.40
N ALA A 253 22.80 1.25 2.17
CA ALA A 253 24.09 1.90 1.97
C ALA A 253 24.16 2.58 0.60
N LEU A 254 24.87 3.71 0.54
CA LEU A 254 25.19 4.42 -0.69
C LEU A 254 26.58 4.00 -1.19
N PRO A 255 26.79 3.88 -2.50
CA PRO A 255 25.81 4.03 -3.58
C PRO A 255 24.80 2.88 -3.63
N LEU A 256 23.56 3.18 -4.06
CA LEU A 256 22.51 2.17 -4.20
C LEU A 256 22.92 1.08 -5.20
N LYS A 257 22.72 -0.19 -4.82
CA LYS A 257 22.97 -1.34 -5.68
C LYS A 257 21.99 -1.37 -6.86
N ALA A 258 22.45 -1.92 -8.00
CA ALA A 258 21.61 -2.09 -9.20
C ALA A 258 20.33 -2.90 -8.93
N GLU A 259 20.41 -3.94 -8.08
CA GLU A 259 19.23 -4.73 -7.68
C GLU A 259 18.15 -3.88 -7.00
N HIS A 260 18.53 -2.88 -6.19
CA HIS A 260 17.57 -2.01 -5.51
C HIS A 260 16.92 -1.03 -6.49
N LYS A 261 17.69 -0.49 -7.44
CA LYS A 261 17.16 0.37 -8.52
C LYS A 261 16.19 -0.39 -9.41
N GLN A 262 16.50 -1.65 -9.74
CA GLN A 262 15.58 -2.52 -10.48
C GLN A 262 14.32 -2.82 -9.68
N PHE A 263 14.42 -3.09 -8.38
CA PHE A 263 13.27 -3.30 -7.50
C PHE A 263 12.31 -2.10 -7.51
N LEU A 264 12.83 -0.88 -7.39
CA LEU A 264 12.03 0.35 -7.52
C LEU A 264 11.26 0.38 -8.85
N VAL A 265 11.96 0.25 -9.97
CA VAL A 265 11.35 0.46 -11.31
C VAL A 265 10.45 -0.70 -11.74
N LYS A 266 10.79 -1.94 -11.37
CA LYS A 266 10.12 -3.16 -11.86
C LYS A 266 9.07 -3.70 -10.90
N VAL A 267 9.05 -3.25 -9.65
CA VAL A 267 8.16 -3.79 -8.61
C VAL A 267 7.36 -2.67 -7.94
N LEU A 268 8.03 -1.68 -7.33
CA LEU A 268 7.33 -0.62 -6.61
C LEU A 268 6.49 0.27 -7.53
N ILE A 269 7.03 0.71 -8.67
CA ILE A 269 6.24 1.54 -9.60
C ILE A 269 5.02 0.78 -10.14
N PRO A 270 5.11 -0.48 -10.63
CA PRO A 270 3.94 -1.23 -11.07
C PRO A 270 2.87 -1.50 -10.00
N LEU A 271 3.21 -1.52 -8.69
CA LEU A 271 2.21 -1.70 -7.62
C LEU A 271 1.10 -0.63 -7.66
N HIS A 272 1.36 0.56 -8.20
CA HIS A 272 0.35 1.62 -8.36
C HIS A 272 -0.78 1.25 -9.33
N THR A 273 -0.62 0.20 -10.14
CA THR A 273 -1.60 -0.18 -11.17
C THR A 273 -2.80 -0.94 -10.60
N VAL A 274 -2.63 -1.68 -9.49
CA VAL A 274 -3.67 -2.57 -8.95
C VAL A 274 -4.88 -1.78 -8.45
N ARG A 275 -6.04 -2.44 -8.41
CA ARG A 275 -7.31 -1.79 -8.02
C ARG A 275 -7.33 -1.38 -6.54
N SER A 276 -6.86 -2.26 -5.67
CA SER A 276 -6.82 -2.13 -4.20
C SER A 276 -5.70 -1.23 -3.68
N LEU A 277 -5.22 -0.27 -4.48
CA LEU A 277 -4.11 0.62 -4.12
C LEU A 277 -4.38 1.41 -2.83
N SER A 278 -5.64 1.79 -2.59
CA SER A 278 -6.13 2.54 -1.42
C SER A 278 -5.69 1.95 -0.09
N LEU A 279 -5.57 0.63 0.02
CA LEU A 279 -5.24 -0.08 1.26
C LEU A 279 -3.78 0.11 1.71
N PHE A 280 -2.87 0.37 0.76
CA PHE A 280 -1.42 0.35 1.03
C PHE A 280 -0.66 1.53 0.39
N HIS A 281 -1.38 2.49 -0.19
CA HIS A 281 -0.80 3.62 -0.92
C HIS A 281 0.15 4.45 -0.06
N ALA A 282 -0.21 4.76 1.18
CA ALA A 282 0.64 5.57 2.06
C ALA A 282 2.01 4.89 2.30
N GLN A 283 2.01 3.58 2.51
CA GLN A 283 3.22 2.78 2.70
C GLN A 283 4.04 2.69 1.40
N LEU A 284 3.38 2.61 0.25
CA LEU A 284 4.03 2.60 -1.06
C LEU A 284 4.69 3.95 -1.36
N ALA A 285 3.95 5.05 -1.22
CA ALA A 285 4.44 6.42 -1.38
C ALA A 285 5.65 6.69 -0.48
N TYR A 286 5.57 6.28 0.80
CA TYR A 286 6.70 6.34 1.72
C TYR A 286 7.94 5.60 1.17
N CYS A 287 7.77 4.38 0.65
CA CYS A 287 8.88 3.64 0.04
C CYS A 287 9.49 4.37 -1.17
N ILE A 288 8.66 4.99 -2.01
CA ILE A 288 9.11 5.77 -3.18
C ILE A 288 9.92 6.98 -2.72
N VAL A 289 9.39 7.80 -1.82
CA VAL A 289 10.07 8.99 -1.26
C VAL A 289 11.41 8.60 -0.63
N GLN A 290 11.44 7.53 0.17
CA GLN A 290 12.68 7.02 0.77
C GLN A 290 13.74 6.63 -0.26
N PHE A 291 13.35 6.09 -1.43
CA PHE A 291 14.30 5.83 -2.52
C PHE A 291 14.87 7.11 -3.11
N LEU A 292 14.05 8.16 -3.26
CA LEU A 292 14.45 9.44 -3.84
C LEU A 292 15.37 10.21 -2.89
N GLU A 293 15.12 10.16 -1.58
CA GLU A 293 16.02 10.72 -0.56
C GLU A 293 17.42 10.06 -0.58
N LYS A 294 17.51 8.77 -0.96
CA LYS A 294 18.80 8.06 -1.08
C LYS A 294 19.54 8.39 -2.38
N ASP A 295 18.82 8.58 -3.49
CA ASP A 295 19.41 8.85 -4.80
C ASP A 295 18.44 9.69 -5.67
N PRO A 296 18.58 11.02 -5.66
CA PRO A 296 17.72 11.93 -6.42
C PRO A 296 17.74 11.69 -7.94
N SER A 297 18.75 10.99 -8.48
CA SER A 297 18.78 10.64 -9.91
C SER A 297 17.64 9.69 -10.32
N LEU A 298 16.98 9.03 -9.35
CA LEU A 298 15.86 8.12 -9.57
C LEU A 298 14.52 8.85 -9.73
N THR A 299 14.45 10.16 -9.47
CA THR A 299 13.19 10.92 -9.56
C THR A 299 12.60 10.89 -10.97
N GLU A 300 13.41 11.11 -12.00
CA GLU A 300 12.92 11.11 -13.38
C GLU A 300 12.23 9.80 -13.79
N PRO A 301 12.85 8.60 -13.63
CA PRO A 301 12.18 7.35 -13.97
C PRO A 301 10.95 7.06 -13.11
N VAL A 302 10.93 7.48 -11.83
CA VAL A 302 9.76 7.35 -10.95
C VAL A 302 8.59 8.18 -11.47
N ILE A 303 8.81 9.48 -11.68
CA ILE A 303 7.78 10.42 -12.14
C ILE A 303 7.25 10.03 -13.54
N ARG A 304 8.12 9.62 -14.45
CA ARG A 304 7.70 9.08 -15.77
C ARG A 304 6.92 7.76 -15.62
N GLY A 305 7.28 6.92 -14.66
CA GLY A 305 6.58 5.69 -14.32
C GLY A 305 5.16 5.93 -13.80
N LEU A 306 5.00 6.85 -12.85
CA LEU A 306 3.69 7.27 -12.33
C LEU A 306 2.83 7.87 -13.44
N MET A 307 3.38 8.76 -14.27
CA MET A 307 2.66 9.31 -15.43
C MET A 307 2.21 8.25 -16.43
N LYS A 308 3.02 7.22 -16.67
CA LYS A 308 2.66 6.09 -17.55
C LYS A 308 1.45 5.34 -17.01
N PHE A 309 1.36 5.17 -15.69
CA PHE A 309 0.30 4.45 -15.00
C PHE A 309 -0.83 5.34 -14.48
N TRP A 310 -0.89 6.59 -14.93
CA TRP A 310 -1.88 7.56 -14.46
C TRP A 310 -3.32 7.00 -14.56
N PRO A 311 -4.11 7.00 -13.47
CA PRO A 311 -5.48 6.50 -13.48
C PRO A 311 -6.36 7.31 -14.43
N LYS A 312 -7.09 6.64 -15.32
CA LYS A 312 -8.01 7.29 -16.28
C LYS A 312 -9.48 7.03 -15.97
N THR A 313 -9.77 6.07 -15.10
CA THR A 313 -11.13 5.57 -14.84
C THR A 313 -11.51 5.57 -13.36
N CYS A 314 -10.57 5.89 -12.47
CA CYS A 314 -10.80 5.93 -11.02
C CYS A 314 -10.29 7.25 -10.44
N SER A 315 -11.22 8.15 -10.10
CA SER A 315 -10.90 9.49 -9.57
C SER A 315 -10.28 9.43 -8.17
N GLN A 316 -10.64 8.45 -7.34
CA GLN A 316 -10.00 8.24 -6.03
C GLN A 316 -8.50 7.96 -6.20
N LYS A 317 -8.14 7.02 -7.09
CA LYS A 317 -6.73 6.75 -7.42
C LYS A 317 -6.04 7.99 -8.01
N GLU A 318 -6.73 8.78 -8.83
CA GLU A 318 -6.15 10.02 -9.36
C GLU A 318 -5.83 11.03 -8.24
N VAL A 319 -6.69 11.18 -7.24
CA VAL A 319 -6.41 11.99 -6.03
C VAL A 319 -5.21 11.45 -5.25
N MET A 320 -5.07 10.13 -5.14
CA MET A 320 -3.94 9.50 -4.46
C MET A 320 -2.62 9.76 -5.19
N PHE A 321 -2.60 9.59 -6.52
CA PHE A 321 -1.43 9.92 -7.35
C PHE A 321 -1.04 11.39 -7.25
N LEU A 322 -2.02 12.31 -7.20
CA LEU A 322 -1.74 13.72 -6.94
C LEU A 322 -1.16 13.95 -5.54
N GLY A 323 -1.58 13.18 -4.54
CA GLY A 323 -0.98 13.21 -3.21
C GLY A 323 0.48 12.77 -3.20
N GLU A 324 0.77 11.61 -3.75
CA GLU A 324 2.12 11.06 -3.83
C GLU A 324 3.05 11.98 -4.66
N LEU A 325 2.55 12.52 -5.78
CA LEU A 325 3.33 13.46 -6.57
C LEU A 325 3.70 14.73 -5.79
N GLU A 326 2.84 15.22 -4.89
CA GLU A 326 3.17 16.37 -4.04
C GLU A 326 4.30 16.00 -3.07
N GLU A 327 4.22 14.84 -2.41
CA GLU A 327 5.28 14.35 -1.50
C GLU A 327 6.61 14.17 -2.22
N ILE A 328 6.60 13.69 -3.48
CA ILE A 328 7.82 13.57 -4.30
C ILE A 328 8.38 14.94 -4.67
N LEU A 329 7.52 15.91 -5.00
CA LEU A 329 7.94 17.26 -5.33
C LEU A 329 8.48 18.02 -4.12
N ASP A 330 8.08 17.67 -2.90
CA ASP A 330 8.59 18.29 -1.67
C ASP A 330 10.07 17.95 -1.41
N VAL A 331 10.56 16.83 -1.96
CA VAL A 331 11.96 16.36 -1.82
C VAL A 331 12.76 16.42 -3.13
N ILE A 332 12.19 16.94 -4.22
CA ILE A 332 12.84 16.96 -5.52
C ILE A 332 13.96 17.99 -5.57
N GLU A 333 15.13 17.63 -6.11
CA GLU A 333 16.14 18.65 -6.42
C GLU A 333 15.74 19.47 -7.65
N PRO A 334 16.00 20.80 -7.69
CA PRO A 334 15.70 21.64 -8.87
C PRO A 334 16.31 21.08 -10.17
N SER A 335 17.49 20.47 -10.08
CA SER A 335 18.19 19.83 -11.20
C SER A 335 17.39 18.68 -11.84
N GLN A 336 16.60 17.95 -11.04
CA GLN A 336 15.75 16.86 -11.51
C GLN A 336 14.38 17.38 -11.95
N PHE A 337 13.85 18.40 -11.27
CA PHE A 337 12.58 19.04 -11.61
C PHE A 337 12.56 19.54 -13.07
N VAL A 338 13.63 20.21 -13.51
CA VAL A 338 13.75 20.74 -14.88
C VAL A 338 13.60 19.65 -15.95
N LYS A 339 13.95 18.39 -15.66
CA LYS A 339 13.84 17.26 -16.60
C LYS A 339 12.41 16.76 -16.78
N ILE A 340 11.54 17.00 -15.79
CA ILE A 340 10.18 16.46 -15.73
C ILE A 340 9.08 17.51 -15.72
N GLN A 341 9.40 18.80 -15.56
CA GLN A 341 8.43 19.88 -15.43
C GLN A 341 7.41 19.92 -16.58
N GLU A 342 7.85 19.78 -17.82
CA GLU A 342 6.94 19.83 -18.97
C GLU A 342 5.89 18.70 -18.95
N PRO A 343 6.27 17.41 -18.92
CA PRO A 343 5.28 16.33 -18.89
C PRO A 343 4.45 16.34 -17.60
N LEU A 344 5.05 16.70 -16.45
CA LEU A 344 4.33 16.83 -15.18
C LEU A 344 3.24 17.88 -15.27
N PHE A 345 3.55 19.12 -15.64
CA PHE A 345 2.56 20.20 -15.68
C PHE A 345 1.55 20.03 -16.81
N LYS A 346 1.89 19.33 -17.90
CA LYS A 346 0.89 18.89 -18.90
C LYS A 346 -0.15 17.92 -18.28
N GLN A 347 0.25 17.11 -17.31
CA GLN A 347 -0.67 16.25 -16.58
C GLN A 347 -1.46 17.02 -15.53
N ILE A 348 -0.82 17.87 -14.72
CA ILE A 348 -1.49 18.73 -13.72
C ILE A 348 -2.54 19.64 -14.40
N ALA A 349 -2.24 20.19 -15.58
CA ALA A 349 -3.19 20.99 -16.36
C ALA A 349 -4.50 20.22 -16.69
N LYS A 350 -4.40 18.92 -16.96
CA LYS A 350 -5.58 18.05 -17.16
C LYS A 350 -6.33 17.81 -15.86
N CYS A 351 -5.63 17.57 -14.76
CA CYS A 351 -6.23 17.34 -13.44
C CYS A 351 -6.99 18.58 -12.95
N VAL A 352 -6.41 19.77 -13.09
CA VAL A 352 -7.07 21.05 -12.82
C VAL A 352 -8.29 21.26 -13.74
N SER A 353 -8.24 20.76 -14.97
CA SER A 353 -9.36 20.77 -15.90
C SER A 353 -10.38 19.66 -15.68
N SER A 354 -10.19 18.80 -14.68
CA SER A 354 -11.08 17.68 -14.44
C SER A 354 -12.46 18.18 -13.99
N PRO A 355 -13.56 17.61 -14.53
CA PRO A 355 -14.90 17.92 -14.03
C PRO A 355 -15.15 17.33 -12.62
N HIS A 356 -14.30 16.41 -12.16
CA HIS A 356 -14.39 15.81 -10.84
C HIS A 356 -13.77 16.73 -9.78
N PHE A 357 -14.60 17.30 -8.92
CA PHE A 357 -14.17 18.38 -8.02
C PHE A 357 -13.00 17.98 -7.11
N GLN A 358 -12.97 16.76 -6.55
CA GLN A 358 -11.87 16.32 -5.67
C GLN A 358 -10.52 16.25 -6.41
N VAL A 359 -10.53 15.91 -7.71
CA VAL A 359 -9.30 15.84 -8.51
C VAL A 359 -8.81 17.25 -8.81
N ALA A 360 -9.70 18.15 -9.23
CA ALA A 360 -9.37 19.53 -9.52
C ALA A 360 -8.88 20.28 -8.27
N GLU A 361 -9.58 20.12 -7.13
CA GLU A 361 -9.20 20.69 -5.84
C GLU A 361 -7.82 20.21 -5.39
N ARG A 362 -7.59 18.88 -5.40
CA ARG A 362 -6.31 18.30 -4.98
C ARG A 362 -5.14 18.80 -5.82
N ALA A 363 -5.34 18.97 -7.13
CA ALA A 363 -4.33 19.51 -8.04
C ALA A 363 -4.08 21.01 -7.81
N LEU A 364 -5.12 21.80 -7.52
CA LEU A 364 -5.01 23.23 -7.25
C LEU A 364 -4.31 23.54 -5.92
N TYR A 365 -4.32 22.61 -4.96
CA TYR A 365 -3.58 22.75 -3.70
C TYR A 365 -2.06 22.72 -3.84
N TYR A 366 -1.51 22.34 -5.00
CA TYR A 366 -0.06 22.44 -5.24
C TYR A 366 0.45 23.88 -5.11
N TRP A 367 -0.38 24.88 -5.39
CA TRP A 367 -0.04 26.29 -5.23
C TRP A 367 -0.01 26.75 -3.76
N ASN A 368 -0.41 25.91 -2.81
CA ASN A 368 -0.28 26.20 -1.38
C ASN A 368 1.05 25.71 -0.79
N ASN A 369 1.79 24.84 -1.52
CA ASN A 369 3.09 24.37 -1.08
C ASN A 369 4.17 25.40 -1.49
N GLU A 370 4.86 25.97 -0.49
CA GLU A 370 5.86 27.02 -0.69
C GLU A 370 7.04 26.56 -1.56
N TYR A 371 7.48 25.31 -1.40
CA TYR A 371 8.59 24.76 -2.17
C TYR A 371 8.21 24.55 -3.63
N ILE A 372 7.05 23.93 -3.90
CA ILE A 372 6.53 23.78 -5.26
C ILE A 372 6.35 25.15 -5.92
N MET A 373 5.86 26.14 -5.18
CA MET A 373 5.73 27.51 -5.66
C MET A 373 7.09 28.12 -6.06
N SER A 374 8.14 27.94 -5.26
CA SER A 374 9.49 28.41 -5.63
C SER A 374 10.01 27.75 -6.92
N LEU A 375 9.78 26.45 -7.11
CA LEU A 375 10.16 25.72 -8.32
C LEU A 375 9.40 26.24 -9.54
N ILE A 376 8.11 26.58 -9.38
CA ILE A 376 7.28 27.19 -10.42
C ILE A 376 7.78 28.59 -10.78
N GLU A 377 8.20 29.39 -9.80
CA GLU A 377 8.72 30.74 -10.01
C GLU A 377 10.01 30.75 -10.83
N GLU A 378 10.97 29.92 -10.44
CA GLU A 378 12.24 29.76 -11.17
C GLU A 378 12.04 29.27 -12.62
N ASN A 379 10.96 28.52 -12.87
CA ASN A 379 10.68 27.90 -14.17
C ASN A 379 9.40 28.44 -14.85
N SER A 380 8.98 29.65 -14.47
CA SER A 380 7.72 30.26 -14.90
C SER A 380 7.57 30.32 -16.41
N ASN A 381 8.68 30.58 -17.11
CA ASN A 381 8.71 30.68 -18.58
C ASN A 381 8.28 29.41 -19.31
N VAL A 382 8.38 28.24 -18.67
CA VAL A 382 7.99 26.94 -19.22
C VAL A 382 6.62 26.53 -18.71
N ILE A 383 6.38 26.69 -17.40
CA ILE A 383 5.19 26.17 -16.72
C ILE A 383 3.94 27.00 -17.01
N LEU A 384 4.07 28.32 -17.00
CA LEU A 384 2.94 29.24 -17.13
C LEU A 384 2.23 29.04 -18.49
N PRO A 385 2.90 28.95 -19.65
CA PRO A 385 2.26 28.65 -20.94
C PRO A 385 1.49 27.32 -20.97
N ILE A 386 1.97 26.30 -20.26
CA ILE A 386 1.33 24.98 -20.20
C ILE A 386 0.02 25.04 -19.40
N MET A 387 0.06 25.72 -18.25
CA MET A 387 -1.06 25.77 -17.30
C MET A 387 -2.14 26.78 -17.69
N PHE A 388 -1.77 27.89 -18.33
CA PHE A 388 -2.63 29.05 -18.55
C PHE A 388 -3.96 28.69 -19.23
N SER A 389 -3.89 27.95 -20.35
CA SER A 389 -5.08 27.61 -21.15
C SER A 389 -6.13 26.83 -20.35
N SER A 390 -5.67 25.94 -19.47
CA SER A 390 -6.51 25.09 -18.63
C SER A 390 -7.16 25.91 -17.52
N LEU A 391 -6.37 26.69 -16.77
CA LEU A 391 -6.86 27.56 -15.69
C LEU A 391 -7.86 28.60 -16.21
N TYR A 392 -7.54 29.28 -17.31
CA TYR A 392 -8.38 30.33 -17.87
C TYR A 392 -9.72 29.82 -18.43
N ARG A 393 -9.77 28.56 -18.90
CA ARG A 393 -11.03 27.90 -19.28
C ARG A 393 -11.89 27.57 -18.07
N ILE A 394 -11.29 26.93 -17.06
CA ILE A 394 -12.00 26.45 -15.86
C ILE A 394 -12.54 27.60 -15.03
N SER A 395 -11.84 28.75 -14.97
CA SER A 395 -12.35 29.95 -14.28
C SER A 395 -13.67 30.49 -14.85
N LYS A 396 -14.04 30.11 -16.09
CA LYS A 396 -15.27 30.58 -16.76
C LYS A 396 -16.36 29.52 -16.87
N GLU A 397 -15.98 28.24 -16.90
CA GLU A 397 -16.86 27.16 -17.37
C GLU A 397 -17.05 26.04 -16.34
N HIS A 398 -16.37 26.07 -15.19
CA HIS A 398 -16.49 25.02 -14.18
C HIS A 398 -17.80 25.12 -13.37
N TRP A 399 -18.47 23.98 -13.17
CA TRP A 399 -19.78 23.91 -12.51
C TRP A 399 -19.73 24.16 -11.00
N ASN A 400 -18.60 23.83 -10.35
CA ASN A 400 -18.40 24.01 -8.91
C ASN A 400 -17.73 25.38 -8.60
N PRO A 401 -18.41 26.29 -7.88
CA PRO A 401 -17.87 27.62 -7.54
C PRO A 401 -16.61 27.60 -6.67
N ALA A 402 -16.42 26.59 -5.80
CA ALA A 402 -15.23 26.50 -4.96
C ALA A 402 -13.96 26.30 -5.80
N ILE A 403 -14.04 25.45 -6.83
CA ILE A 403 -12.96 25.24 -7.79
C ILE A 403 -12.67 26.53 -8.56
N VAL A 404 -13.71 27.24 -8.98
CA VAL A 404 -13.55 28.54 -9.67
C VAL A 404 -12.78 29.53 -8.78
N ALA A 405 -13.11 29.62 -7.49
CA ALA A 405 -12.39 30.48 -6.54
C ALA A 405 -10.91 30.08 -6.38
N LEU A 406 -10.61 28.78 -6.24
CA LEU A 406 -9.23 28.29 -6.18
C LEU A 406 -8.45 28.61 -7.46
N VAL A 407 -9.06 28.44 -8.62
CA VAL A 407 -8.45 28.79 -9.92
C VAL A 407 -8.15 30.28 -10.01
N TYR A 408 -9.04 31.15 -9.52
CA TYR A 408 -8.78 32.59 -9.48
C TYR A 408 -7.57 32.93 -8.61
N ASN A 409 -7.42 32.29 -7.45
CA ASN A 409 -6.23 32.47 -6.60
C ASN A 409 -4.95 32.04 -7.32
N VAL A 410 -4.98 30.90 -8.01
CA VAL A 410 -3.84 30.41 -8.81
C VAL A 410 -3.51 31.34 -9.96
N LEU A 411 -4.51 31.83 -10.70
CA LEU A 411 -4.32 32.81 -11.78
C LEU A 411 -3.70 34.11 -11.26
N LYS A 412 -4.12 34.57 -10.08
CA LYS A 412 -3.55 35.75 -9.43
C LYS A 412 -2.07 35.52 -9.05
N ALA A 413 -1.73 34.37 -8.49
CA ALA A 413 -0.35 34.01 -8.18
C ALA A 413 0.54 33.99 -9.44
N PHE A 414 0.06 33.41 -10.55
CA PHE A 414 0.77 33.44 -11.82
C PHE A 414 0.99 34.85 -12.38
N MET A 415 0.00 35.73 -12.22
CA MET A 415 0.09 37.13 -12.64
C MET A 415 1.09 37.93 -11.80
N GLU A 416 1.15 37.69 -10.49
CA GLU A 416 2.13 38.32 -9.58
C GLU A 416 3.57 37.86 -9.87
N MET A 417 3.73 36.60 -10.27
CA MET A 417 5.02 35.97 -10.55
C MET A 417 5.63 36.40 -11.90
N ASN A 418 4.82 36.50 -12.97
CA ASN A 418 5.30 36.91 -14.29
C ASN A 418 4.19 37.62 -15.08
N SER A 419 3.97 38.89 -14.76
CA SER A 419 2.90 39.72 -15.33
C SER A 419 3.00 39.85 -16.85
N THR A 420 4.21 40.08 -17.38
CA THR A 420 4.44 40.24 -18.83
C THR A 420 3.99 39.00 -19.61
N MET A 421 4.43 37.80 -19.20
CA MET A 421 4.04 36.57 -19.88
C MET A 421 2.55 36.26 -19.70
N PHE A 422 1.99 36.58 -18.54
CA PHE A 422 0.56 36.41 -18.27
C PHE A 422 -0.29 37.24 -19.23
N ASP A 423 0.09 38.50 -19.48
CA ASP A 423 -0.60 39.39 -20.41
C ASP A 423 -0.47 38.91 -21.87
N GLU A 424 0.71 38.46 -22.28
CA GLU A 424 0.96 37.89 -23.62
C GLU A 424 0.09 36.64 -23.88
N LEU A 425 -0.01 35.74 -22.91
CA LEU A 425 -0.87 34.56 -23.03
C LEU A 425 -2.35 34.91 -23.03
N THR A 426 -2.76 35.89 -22.24
CA THR A 426 -4.14 36.39 -22.24
C THR A 426 -4.53 36.95 -23.61
N ALA A 427 -3.62 37.68 -24.27
CA ALA A 427 -3.81 38.23 -25.60
C ALA A 427 -3.91 37.12 -26.67
N THR A 428 -3.02 36.13 -26.61
CA THR A 428 -2.96 35.03 -27.60
C THR A 428 -4.06 33.99 -27.42
N TYR A 429 -4.56 33.77 -26.20
CA TYR A 429 -5.58 32.75 -25.89
C TYR A 429 -6.86 32.89 -26.73
N LYS A 430 -7.32 34.12 -26.99
CA LYS A 430 -8.51 34.34 -27.85
C LYS A 430 -8.25 33.87 -29.29
N SER A 431 -7.06 34.15 -29.83
CA SER A 431 -6.64 33.73 -31.17
C SER A 431 -6.53 32.21 -31.26
N ASP A 432 -5.90 31.58 -30.27
CA ASP A 432 -5.73 30.13 -30.22
C ASP A 432 -7.08 29.40 -30.12
N ARG A 433 -8.00 29.90 -29.30
CA ARG A 433 -9.36 29.35 -29.20
C ARG A 433 -10.14 29.49 -30.51
N GLN A 434 -9.96 30.58 -31.25
CA GLN A 434 -10.55 30.75 -32.59
C GLN A 434 -9.94 29.78 -33.61
N ARG A 435 -8.62 29.57 -33.56
CA ARG A 435 -7.90 28.62 -34.43
C ARG A 435 -8.36 27.18 -34.19
N GLU A 436 -8.53 26.77 -32.93
CA GLU A 436 -9.02 25.41 -32.61
C GLU A 436 -10.47 25.21 -33.07
N LYS A 437 -11.36 26.19 -32.86
CA LYS A 437 -12.73 26.15 -33.40
C LYS A 437 -12.75 26.06 -34.93
N LYS A 438 -11.80 26.71 -35.62
CA LYS A 438 -11.67 26.63 -37.08
C LYS A 438 -11.26 25.22 -37.53
N LYS A 439 -10.25 24.62 -36.89
CA LYS A 439 -9.80 23.24 -37.18
C LYS A 439 -10.90 22.21 -36.93
N GLU A 440 -11.73 22.41 -35.90
CA GLU A 440 -12.88 21.54 -35.61
C GLU A 440 -13.90 21.58 -36.76
N LYS A 441 -14.25 22.79 -37.23
CA LYS A 441 -15.11 22.98 -38.41
C LYS A 441 -14.52 22.36 -39.69
N GLU A 442 -13.24 22.58 -39.96
CA GLU A 442 -12.56 21.99 -41.11
C GLU A 442 -12.59 20.45 -41.06
N ARG A 443 -12.50 19.85 -39.86
CA ARG A 443 -12.60 18.41 -39.66
C ARG A 443 -14.03 17.91 -39.90
N GLU A 444 -15.04 18.59 -39.38
CA GLU A 444 -16.45 18.27 -39.64
C GLU A 444 -16.78 18.32 -41.13
N GLU A 445 -16.27 19.33 -41.84
CA GLU A 445 -16.42 19.44 -43.31
C GLU A 445 -15.73 18.29 -44.05
N LEU A 446 -14.56 17.85 -43.59
CA LEU A 446 -13.86 16.71 -44.19
C LEU A 446 -14.64 15.41 -44.00
N TRP A 447 -15.22 15.18 -42.82
CA TRP A 447 -16.08 14.03 -42.54
C TRP A 447 -17.33 14.02 -43.44
N LYS A 448 -18.02 15.16 -43.57
CA LYS A 448 -19.16 15.30 -44.48
C LYS A 448 -18.79 14.98 -45.93
N LYS A 449 -17.63 15.45 -46.41
CA LYS A 449 -17.14 15.12 -47.76
C LYS A 449 -16.86 13.62 -47.94
N LEU A 450 -16.40 12.94 -46.89
CA LEU A 450 -16.15 11.49 -46.92
C LEU A 450 -17.46 10.70 -47.02
N GLU A 451 -18.46 11.07 -46.22
CA GLU A 451 -19.82 10.49 -46.27
C GLU A 451 -20.45 10.67 -47.65
N ASP A 452 -20.32 11.87 -48.24
CA ASP A 452 -20.79 12.17 -49.59
C ASP A 452 -20.11 11.29 -50.67
N LEU A 453 -18.81 11.01 -50.53
CA LEU A 453 -18.05 10.16 -51.44
C LEU A 453 -18.40 8.68 -51.28
N GLU A 454 -18.68 8.23 -50.05
CA GLU A 454 -19.12 6.87 -49.76
C GLU A 454 -20.50 6.59 -50.38
N LEU A 455 -21.44 7.52 -50.22
CA LEU A 455 -22.76 7.44 -50.88
C LEU A 455 -22.61 7.32 -52.41
N LYS A 456 -21.74 8.14 -53.01
CA LYS A 456 -21.46 8.11 -54.45
C LYS A 456 -20.80 6.79 -54.91
N ARG A 457 -20.02 6.13 -54.05
CA ARG A 457 -19.35 4.85 -54.36
C ARG A 457 -20.29 3.65 -54.17
N GLY A 458 -21.18 3.69 -53.19
CA GLY A 458 -22.25 2.70 -53.01
C GLY A 458 -23.16 2.66 -54.24
N LEU A 459 -23.59 3.84 -54.69
CA LEU A 459 -24.39 3.99 -55.92
C LEU A 459 -23.68 3.46 -57.18
N ARG A 460 -22.33 3.48 -57.22
CA ARG A 460 -21.56 2.91 -58.34
C ARG A 460 -21.36 1.40 -58.26
N ARG A 461 -21.38 0.81 -57.05
CA ARG A 461 -21.23 -0.65 -56.87
C ARG A 461 -22.51 -1.41 -57.14
N ASP A 462 -23.66 -0.83 -56.81
CA ASP A 462 -24.96 -1.41 -57.18
C ASP A 462 -25.25 -1.29 -58.68
N GLY A 463 -24.44 -0.52 -59.42
CA GLY A 463 -24.54 -0.32 -60.87
C GLY A 463 -23.65 -1.22 -61.73
N ILE A 464 -22.93 -2.20 -61.18
CA ILE A 464 -22.07 -3.12 -61.96
C ILE A 464 -22.40 -4.58 -61.62
N ILE A 465 -23.44 -5.11 -62.27
CA ILE A 465 -23.51 -6.53 -62.67
C ILE A 465 -23.86 -6.53 -64.17
N PRO A 466 -22.98 -7.06 -65.05
CA PRO A 466 -23.09 -6.91 -66.50
C PRO A 466 -23.92 -8.02 -67.16
N THR A 467 -24.63 -7.64 -68.21
CA THR A 467 -24.81 -8.43 -69.45
C THR A 467 -24.61 -7.50 -70.63
#